data_AF-A0A1E9ZEJ8-F1
#
_entry.id   AF-A0A1E9ZEJ8-F1
#
_cell.length_a   1.000
_cell.length_b   1.000
_cell.length_c   1.000
_cell.angle_alpha   90.00
_cell.angle_beta   90.00
_cell.angle_gamma   90.00
#
_symmetry.space_group_name_H-M   'P 1'
#
loop_
_entity.id
_entity.type
_entity.pdbx_description
1 polymer ?
#
loop_
_entity_poly.entity_id
_entity_poly.type
_entity_poly.pdbx_seq_one_letter_code
_entity_poly.pdbx_strand_id
1 'polypeptide(L)'
;MSKIDQAIAWMEQRKGKVTYSMDYRTGPHSYDCSSAVYSALHEAGLLPKSTGLGSTESLFNDLEKYGWTQVRPDASGNYPARRGDVFIWGKRGQSYGAAGHTGIFYDDHDTIIHCNAGHNGISINPHDTIWSYNGGPAITIYRPPAEVNEEEVIYRAAKNAMNAIYDEGFIRKGELAEKAFGNRLTGLRGVIHWFDNSMLYLQQRLDEAEKAVRAL
;
A
#
# COMPACT_ATOMS: atom_id res chain seq x y z
N MET A 1 9.65 7.92 -3.07
CA MET A 1 8.34 8.56 -2.80
C MET A 1 7.39 7.43 -2.46
N SER A 2 6.62 7.52 -1.38
CA SER A 2 5.65 6.48 -1.01
C SER A 2 4.63 6.29 -2.14
N LYS A 3 4.02 5.11 -2.29
CA LYS A 3 2.91 4.89 -3.22
C LYS A 3 1.77 5.87 -2.93
N ILE A 4 1.50 6.16 -1.67
CA ILE A 4 0.47 7.13 -1.29
C ILE A 4 0.81 8.55 -1.77
N ASP A 5 2.05 8.99 -1.63
CA ASP A 5 2.49 10.28 -2.15
C ASP A 5 2.41 10.33 -3.68
N GLN A 6 2.66 9.21 -4.38
CA GLN A 6 2.46 9.11 -5.83
C GLN A 6 0.98 9.27 -6.22
N ALA A 7 0.05 8.68 -5.47
CA ALA A 7 -1.38 8.83 -5.71
C ALA A 7 -1.83 10.30 -5.52
N ILE A 8 -1.39 10.94 -4.44
CA ILE A 8 -1.69 12.35 -4.17
C ILE A 8 -1.07 13.24 -5.27
N ALA A 9 0.20 13.01 -5.63
CA ALA A 9 0.88 13.76 -6.68
C ALA A 9 0.17 13.62 -8.04
N TRP A 10 -0.38 12.45 -8.35
CA TRP A 10 -1.16 12.23 -9.57
C TRP A 10 -2.40 13.14 -9.63
N MET A 11 -3.10 13.31 -8.50
CA MET A 11 -4.24 14.21 -8.39
C MET A 11 -3.81 15.68 -8.45
N GLU A 12 -2.72 16.06 -7.76
CA GLU A 12 -2.16 17.41 -7.79
C GLU A 12 -1.80 17.86 -9.21
N GLN A 13 -1.16 16.98 -9.98
CA GLN A 13 -0.77 17.27 -11.37
C GLN A 13 -1.95 17.62 -12.28
N ARG A 14 -3.16 17.14 -11.93
CA ARG A 14 -4.42 17.35 -12.65
C ARG A 14 -5.30 18.45 -12.05
N LYS A 15 -4.97 18.94 -10.85
CA LYS A 15 -5.67 20.05 -10.20
C LYS A 15 -5.73 21.25 -11.15
N GLY A 16 -6.93 21.75 -11.43
CA GLY A 16 -7.17 22.86 -12.35
C GLY A 16 -6.91 22.58 -13.84
N LYS A 17 -6.68 21.32 -14.23
CA LYS A 17 -6.43 20.91 -15.64
C LYS A 17 -7.46 19.93 -16.19
N VAL A 18 -8.35 19.43 -15.33
CA VAL A 18 -9.41 18.47 -15.67
C VAL A 18 -10.73 18.96 -15.11
N THR A 19 -11.84 18.57 -15.73
CA THR A 19 -13.19 18.92 -15.29
C THR A 19 -13.89 17.77 -14.55
N TYR A 20 -14.98 18.10 -13.86
CA TYR A 20 -15.83 17.08 -13.25
C TYR A 20 -16.84 16.54 -14.27
N SER A 21 -16.96 15.23 -14.41
CA SER A 21 -18.00 14.59 -15.22
C SER A 21 -18.32 13.18 -14.75
N MET A 22 -19.59 12.87 -14.53
CA MET A 22 -20.06 11.49 -14.29
C MET A 22 -20.20 10.69 -15.60
N ASP A 23 -20.41 11.37 -16.74
CA ASP A 23 -20.55 10.72 -18.04
C ASP A 23 -19.19 10.41 -18.66
N TYR A 24 -18.26 11.36 -18.62
CA TYR A 24 -16.91 11.27 -19.17
C TYR A 24 -15.88 11.15 -18.05
N ARG A 25 -16.00 10.09 -17.24
CA ARG A 25 -15.27 9.97 -15.98
C ARG A 25 -13.91 9.26 -16.06
N THR A 26 -13.52 8.75 -17.22
CA THR A 26 -12.34 7.87 -17.35
C THR A 26 -11.09 8.58 -17.89
N GLY A 27 -11.07 9.92 -17.86
CA GLY A 27 -9.96 10.72 -18.37
C GLY A 27 -9.91 10.83 -19.91
N PRO A 28 -8.89 11.53 -20.44
CA PRO A 28 -7.88 12.28 -19.68
C PRO A 28 -8.34 13.68 -19.26
N HIS A 29 -9.43 14.19 -19.82
CA HIS A 29 -9.87 15.58 -19.63
C HIS A 29 -10.85 15.76 -18.47
N SER A 30 -11.50 14.68 -18.03
CA SER A 30 -12.51 14.74 -16.99
C SER A 30 -12.58 13.45 -16.18
N TYR A 31 -13.01 13.61 -14.93
CA TYR A 31 -13.17 12.54 -13.94
C TYR A 31 -14.37 12.86 -13.06
N ASP A 32 -14.94 11.87 -12.40
CA ASP A 32 -15.78 12.09 -11.21
C ASP A 32 -14.98 11.78 -9.92
N CYS A 33 -15.66 11.85 -8.77
CA CYS A 33 -15.02 11.65 -7.47
C CYS A 33 -14.33 10.29 -7.36
N SER A 34 -15.03 9.20 -7.66
CA SER A 34 -14.51 7.85 -7.50
C SER A 34 -13.51 7.48 -8.59
N SER A 35 -13.75 7.81 -9.86
CA SER A 35 -12.81 7.53 -10.95
C SER A 35 -11.49 8.26 -10.78
N ALA A 36 -11.48 9.47 -10.20
CA ALA A 36 -10.25 10.16 -9.85
C ALA A 36 -9.46 9.40 -8.77
N VAL A 37 -10.14 8.89 -7.72
CA VAL A 37 -9.51 8.08 -6.67
C VAL A 37 -8.99 6.76 -7.26
N TYR A 38 -9.80 6.00 -7.99
CA TYR A 38 -9.35 4.76 -8.63
C TYR A 38 -8.14 5.00 -9.55
N SER A 39 -8.16 6.04 -10.38
CA SER A 39 -7.05 6.36 -11.29
C SER A 39 -5.77 6.71 -10.51
N ALA A 40 -5.88 7.50 -9.44
CA ALA A 40 -4.75 7.83 -8.58
C ALA A 40 -4.14 6.58 -7.93
N LEU A 41 -4.99 5.70 -7.38
CA LEU A 41 -4.56 4.46 -6.73
C LEU A 41 -3.99 3.43 -7.73
N HIS A 42 -4.51 3.37 -8.95
CA HIS A 42 -3.94 2.54 -10.03
C HIS A 42 -2.54 2.98 -10.42
N GLU A 43 -2.32 4.29 -10.55
CA GLU A 43 -1.04 4.83 -11.01
C GLU A 43 0.02 4.75 -9.92
N ALA A 44 -0.39 4.77 -8.66
CA ALA A 44 0.46 4.49 -7.51
C ALA A 44 0.72 3.00 -7.25
N GLY A 45 0.02 2.08 -7.94
CA GLY A 45 0.11 0.65 -7.66
C GLY A 45 -0.44 0.24 -6.29
N LEU A 46 -1.45 0.96 -5.80
CA LEU A 46 -2.23 0.67 -4.59
C LEU A 46 -3.54 -0.09 -4.89
N LEU A 47 -3.97 -0.07 -6.15
CA LEU A 47 -4.99 -0.95 -6.70
C LEU A 47 -4.46 -1.55 -8.01
N PRO A 48 -4.74 -2.84 -8.31
CA PRO A 48 -4.33 -3.43 -9.58
C PRO A 48 -5.03 -2.75 -10.77
N LYS A 49 -4.33 -2.53 -11.88
CA LYS A 49 -4.93 -1.97 -13.11
C LYS A 49 -6.06 -2.83 -13.71
N SER A 50 -6.17 -4.09 -13.28
CA SER A 50 -7.26 -5.00 -13.65
C SER A 50 -8.57 -4.70 -12.92
N THR A 51 -8.56 -3.91 -11.85
CA THR A 51 -9.81 -3.41 -11.27
C THR A 51 -10.37 -2.33 -12.19
N GLY A 52 -11.63 -2.43 -12.58
CA GLY A 52 -12.28 -1.38 -13.36
C GLY A 52 -12.33 -0.07 -12.57
N LEU A 53 -12.48 1.06 -13.27
CA LEU A 53 -12.78 2.34 -12.62
C LEU A 53 -14.21 2.30 -12.08
N GLY A 54 -14.35 1.77 -10.86
CA GLY A 54 -15.64 1.55 -10.19
C GLY A 54 -16.34 2.85 -9.78
N SER A 55 -17.41 2.72 -9.00
CA SER A 55 -18.14 3.83 -8.39
C SER A 55 -17.74 4.01 -6.92
N THR A 56 -18.27 5.06 -6.28
CA THR A 56 -18.15 5.25 -4.84
C THR A 56 -18.69 4.05 -4.04
N GLU A 57 -19.72 3.38 -4.55
CA GLU A 57 -20.29 2.18 -3.92
C GLU A 57 -19.35 0.96 -4.04
N SER A 58 -18.78 0.70 -5.22
CA SER A 58 -17.86 -0.44 -5.36
C SER A 58 -16.55 -0.22 -4.61
N LEU A 59 -16.14 1.04 -4.43
CA LEU A 59 -14.88 1.41 -3.78
C LEU A 59 -14.77 0.84 -2.36
N PHE A 60 -15.88 0.76 -1.62
CA PHE A 60 -15.89 0.09 -0.32
C PHE A 60 -15.33 -1.34 -0.40
N ASN A 61 -15.84 -2.15 -1.34
CA ASN A 61 -15.43 -3.55 -1.47
C ASN A 61 -14.01 -3.68 -2.04
N ASP A 62 -13.66 -2.82 -3.00
CA ASP A 62 -12.35 -2.90 -3.64
C ASP A 62 -11.24 -2.54 -2.66
N LEU A 63 -11.39 -1.48 -1.86
CA LEU A 63 -10.40 -1.13 -0.84
C LEU A 63 -10.20 -2.29 0.16
N GLU A 64 -11.28 -2.85 0.69
CA GLU A 64 -11.22 -4.00 1.63
C GLU A 64 -10.56 -5.22 0.99
N LYS A 65 -10.88 -5.51 -0.28
CA LYS A 65 -10.31 -6.63 -1.02
C LYS A 65 -8.80 -6.52 -1.19
N TYR A 66 -8.27 -5.30 -1.31
CA TYR A 66 -6.84 -5.04 -1.51
C TYR A 66 -6.14 -4.53 -0.25
N GLY A 67 -6.59 -4.99 0.92
CA GLY A 67 -5.83 -4.85 2.17
C GLY A 67 -5.93 -3.48 2.85
N TRP A 68 -6.79 -2.60 2.37
CA TRP A 68 -7.11 -1.38 3.10
C TRP A 68 -7.96 -1.70 4.32
N THR A 69 -7.76 -0.93 5.39
CA THR A 69 -8.42 -1.18 6.68
C THR A 69 -9.30 -0.01 7.06
N GLN A 70 -10.52 -0.28 7.54
CA GLN A 70 -11.39 0.79 8.03
C GLN A 70 -10.79 1.44 9.28
N VAL A 71 -10.67 2.76 9.27
CA VAL A 71 -10.32 3.56 10.43
C VAL A 71 -11.53 3.59 11.37
N ARG A 72 -11.30 3.26 12.64
CA ARG A 72 -12.35 3.33 13.67
C ARG A 72 -12.39 4.74 14.26
N PRO A 73 -13.59 5.26 14.56
CA PRO A 73 -13.69 6.49 15.33
C PRO A 73 -13.10 6.27 16.72
N ASP A 74 -12.51 7.33 17.28
CA ASP A 74 -12.06 7.37 18.66
C ASP A 74 -13.24 7.49 19.63
N ALA A 75 -12.94 7.57 20.93
CA ALA A 75 -13.95 7.66 21.98
C ALA A 75 -14.86 8.90 21.88
N SER A 76 -14.44 9.95 21.16
CA SER A 76 -15.23 11.16 20.92
C SER A 76 -16.12 11.06 19.68
N GLY A 77 -16.00 9.97 18.90
CA GLY A 77 -16.69 9.80 17.63
C GLY A 77 -15.93 10.41 16.44
N ASN A 78 -14.77 11.02 16.68
CA ASN A 78 -13.92 11.58 15.62
C ASN A 78 -13.09 10.48 14.97
N TYR A 79 -12.90 10.58 13.65
CA TYR A 79 -12.00 9.68 12.96
C TYR A 79 -10.58 10.24 13.01
N PRO A 80 -9.58 9.47 13.50
CA PRO A 80 -8.17 9.87 13.47
C PRO A 80 -7.61 9.68 12.05
N ALA A 81 -8.14 10.45 11.11
CA ALA A 81 -7.74 10.46 9.71
C ALA A 81 -6.28 10.91 9.57
N ARG A 82 -5.61 10.39 8.55
CA ARG A 82 -4.21 10.69 8.22
C ARG A 82 -4.07 10.93 6.73
N ARG A 83 -2.99 11.60 6.34
CA ARG A 83 -2.60 11.73 4.94
C ARG A 83 -2.62 10.36 4.26
N GLY A 84 -3.29 10.30 3.11
CA GLY A 84 -3.41 9.09 2.31
C GLY A 84 -4.60 8.20 2.64
N ASP A 85 -5.29 8.44 3.77
CA ASP A 85 -6.55 7.75 4.02
C ASP A 85 -7.58 8.14 2.94
N VAL A 86 -8.32 7.17 2.44
CA VAL A 86 -9.42 7.37 1.49
C VAL A 86 -10.71 7.53 2.28
N PHE A 87 -11.41 8.65 2.12
CA PHE A 87 -12.73 8.82 2.71
C PHE A 87 -13.82 8.44 1.70
N ILE A 88 -14.91 7.88 2.21
CA ILE A 88 -16.14 7.66 1.46
C ILE A 88 -17.28 8.27 2.25
N TRP A 89 -17.93 9.26 1.63
CA TRP A 89 -19.19 9.82 2.09
C TRP A 89 -20.35 9.08 1.41
N GLY A 90 -21.26 8.57 2.22
CA GLY A 90 -22.40 7.76 1.79
C GLY A 90 -22.55 6.50 2.64
N LYS A 91 -23.72 5.89 2.57
CA LYS A 91 -23.99 4.60 3.21
C LYS A 91 -23.79 3.49 2.18
N ARG A 92 -23.10 2.43 2.57
CA ARG A 92 -22.98 1.21 1.77
C ARG A 92 -24.37 0.71 1.36
N GLY A 93 -24.52 0.37 0.08
CA GLY A 93 -25.77 0.02 -0.60
C GLY A 93 -26.56 1.23 -1.11
N GLN A 94 -26.11 2.46 -0.84
CA GLN A 94 -26.84 3.70 -1.13
C GLN A 94 -25.92 4.81 -1.68
N SER A 95 -24.68 4.50 -2.08
CA SER A 95 -23.67 5.48 -2.49
C SER A 95 -23.45 5.58 -4.00
N TYR A 96 -24.46 5.21 -4.81
CA TYR A 96 -24.39 5.30 -6.28
C TYR A 96 -24.68 6.72 -6.79
N GLY A 97 -24.08 7.07 -7.93
CA GLY A 97 -24.29 8.36 -8.59
C GLY A 97 -23.98 9.53 -7.66
N ALA A 98 -24.88 10.51 -7.60
CA ALA A 98 -24.72 11.71 -6.76
C ALA A 98 -24.92 11.45 -5.25
N ALA A 99 -25.34 10.24 -4.85
CA ALA A 99 -25.59 9.91 -3.44
C ALA A 99 -24.31 9.56 -2.66
N GLY A 100 -23.18 9.41 -3.36
CA GLY A 100 -21.88 9.13 -2.75
C GLY A 100 -20.81 10.13 -3.20
N HIS A 101 -19.81 10.35 -2.35
CA HIS A 101 -18.63 11.15 -2.68
C HIS A 101 -17.37 10.56 -2.04
N THR A 102 -16.21 10.76 -2.65
CA THR A 102 -14.95 10.19 -2.15
C THR A 102 -13.75 11.05 -2.57
N GLY A 103 -12.64 10.85 -1.87
CA GLY A 103 -11.35 11.52 -2.09
C GLY A 103 -10.30 10.97 -1.15
N ILE A 104 -9.15 11.63 -1.11
CA ILE A 104 -7.99 11.25 -0.29
C ILE A 104 -7.72 12.38 0.69
N PHE A 105 -7.46 12.06 1.96
CA PHE A 105 -6.91 13.01 2.92
C PHE A 105 -5.53 13.48 2.43
N TYR A 106 -5.44 14.76 2.13
CA TYR A 106 -4.25 15.41 1.61
C TYR A 106 -3.19 15.58 2.69
N ASP A 107 -3.56 15.79 3.94
CA ASP A 107 -2.62 15.95 5.05
C ASP A 107 -3.18 15.36 6.35
N ASP A 108 -2.43 15.50 7.44
CA ASP A 108 -2.85 15.10 8.79
C ASP A 108 -3.66 16.22 9.50
N HIS A 109 -4.10 17.26 8.78
CA HIS A 109 -4.75 18.46 9.33
C HIS A 109 -6.14 18.71 8.71
N ASP A 110 -6.87 17.64 8.40
CA ASP A 110 -8.24 17.68 7.86
C ASP A 110 -8.35 18.35 6.47
N THR A 111 -7.29 18.32 5.66
CA THR A 111 -7.39 18.73 4.24
C THR A 111 -7.62 17.51 3.36
N ILE A 112 -8.47 17.62 2.33
CA ILE A 112 -8.70 16.59 1.32
C ILE A 112 -8.37 17.04 -0.09
N ILE A 113 -7.98 16.08 -0.93
CA ILE A 113 -7.89 16.23 -2.39
C ILE A 113 -8.94 15.32 -3.04
N HIS A 114 -9.79 15.89 -3.90
CA HIS A 114 -10.93 15.19 -4.48
C HIS A 114 -11.38 15.82 -5.79
N CYS A 115 -11.96 15.01 -6.69
CA CYS A 115 -12.65 15.53 -7.88
C CYS A 115 -14.12 15.78 -7.53
N ASN A 116 -14.63 16.99 -7.75
CA ASN A 116 -15.99 17.36 -7.34
C ASN A 116 -16.67 18.36 -8.28
N ALA A 117 -17.99 18.34 -8.27
CA ALA A 117 -18.82 19.22 -9.09
C ALA A 117 -18.70 20.69 -8.67
N GLY A 118 -18.60 20.98 -7.35
CA GLY A 118 -18.57 22.34 -6.81
C GLY A 118 -17.40 23.18 -7.32
N HIS A 119 -16.25 22.55 -7.58
CA HIS A 119 -15.06 23.20 -8.14
C HIS A 119 -14.77 22.80 -9.59
N ASN A 120 -15.69 22.06 -10.23
CA ASN A 120 -15.57 21.55 -11.60
C ASN A 120 -14.20 20.90 -11.89
N GLY A 121 -13.81 19.92 -11.10
CA GLY A 121 -12.57 19.18 -11.28
C GLY A 121 -11.92 18.78 -9.97
N ILE A 122 -10.61 18.52 -10.01
CA ILE A 122 -9.82 18.22 -8.82
C ILE A 122 -9.50 19.51 -8.08
N SER A 123 -9.79 19.53 -6.78
CA SER A 123 -9.48 20.62 -5.85
C SER A 123 -8.93 20.08 -4.53
N ILE A 124 -8.35 20.98 -3.74
CA ILE A 124 -7.86 20.72 -2.38
C ILE A 124 -8.66 21.63 -1.45
N ASN A 125 -9.33 21.07 -0.45
CA ASN A 125 -10.24 21.79 0.42
C ASN A 125 -10.21 21.23 1.86
N PRO A 126 -10.56 22.02 2.88
CA PRO A 126 -10.80 21.49 4.23
C PRO A 126 -11.98 20.51 4.21
N HIS A 127 -11.78 19.31 4.76
CA HIS A 127 -12.75 18.21 4.72
C HIS A 127 -14.03 18.59 5.44
N ASP A 128 -13.97 19.04 6.70
CA ASP A 128 -15.16 19.34 7.50
C ASP A 128 -16.02 20.45 6.89
N THR A 129 -15.38 21.40 6.19
CA THR A 129 -16.08 22.46 5.46
C THR A 129 -16.90 21.87 4.31
N ILE A 130 -16.28 21.04 3.45
CA ILE A 130 -16.99 20.44 2.32
C ILE A 130 -18.01 19.41 2.81
N TRP A 131 -17.69 18.65 3.85
CA TRP A 131 -18.60 17.68 4.48
C TRP A 131 -19.87 18.36 5.00
N SER A 132 -19.72 19.49 5.69
CA SER A 132 -20.85 20.32 6.15
C SER A 132 -21.69 20.84 4.98
N TYR A 133 -21.06 21.36 3.92
CA TYR A 133 -21.79 21.81 2.71
C TYR A 133 -22.56 20.70 2.00
N ASN A 134 -22.16 19.43 2.17
CA ASN A 134 -22.86 18.27 1.63
C ASN A 134 -23.91 17.69 2.61
N GLY A 135 -24.23 18.41 3.69
CA GLY A 135 -25.27 18.04 4.64
C GLY A 135 -24.84 17.00 5.68
N GLY A 136 -23.52 16.85 5.91
CA GLY A 136 -22.98 15.92 6.89
C GLY A 136 -23.29 14.44 6.59
N PRO A 137 -22.97 13.93 5.39
CA PRO A 137 -23.25 12.54 5.03
C PRO A 137 -22.52 11.56 5.95
N ALA A 138 -23.02 10.33 6.06
CA ALA A 138 -22.30 9.27 6.76
C ALA A 138 -20.91 9.08 6.14
N ILE A 139 -19.89 8.87 6.99
CA ILE A 139 -18.50 8.75 6.56
C ILE A 139 -17.93 7.38 6.93
N THR A 140 -17.15 6.81 6.02
CA THR A 140 -16.25 5.68 6.27
C THR A 140 -14.87 6.07 5.76
N ILE A 141 -13.82 5.77 6.53
CA ILE A 141 -12.44 6.09 6.14
C ILE A 141 -11.64 4.79 6.06
N TYR A 142 -10.85 4.66 5.00
CA TYR A 142 -9.97 3.53 4.76
C TYR A 142 -8.52 3.96 4.79
N ARG A 143 -7.72 3.25 5.57
CA ARG A 143 -6.28 3.43 5.68
C ARG A 143 -5.55 2.51 4.71
N PRO A 144 -4.56 3.01 3.96
CA PRO A 144 -3.77 2.17 3.07
C PRO A 144 -3.04 1.06 3.83
N PRO A 145 -2.79 -0.09 3.19
CA PRO A 145 -1.90 -1.10 3.75
C PRO A 145 -0.52 -0.49 4.00
N ALA A 146 0.16 -1.00 5.03
CA ALA A 146 1.52 -0.55 5.33
C ALA A 146 2.41 -0.79 4.10
N GLU A 147 3.14 0.23 3.68
CA GLU A 147 4.10 0.08 2.60
C GLU A 147 5.23 -0.85 3.05
N VAL A 148 5.28 -2.01 2.40
CA VAL A 148 6.34 -2.97 2.62
C VAL A 148 7.48 -2.58 1.68
N ASN A 149 8.62 -2.15 2.24
CA ASN A 149 9.81 -1.93 1.43
C ASN A 149 10.37 -3.31 1.02
N GLU A 150 10.19 -3.66 -0.24
CA GLU A 150 10.63 -4.91 -0.84
C GLU A 150 12.14 -5.14 -0.63
N GLU A 151 12.94 -4.07 -0.78
CA GLU A 151 14.39 -4.12 -0.57
C GLU A 151 14.73 -4.44 0.89
N GLU A 152 14.00 -3.87 1.84
CA GLU A 152 14.18 -4.15 3.28
C GLU A 152 13.75 -5.58 3.64
N VAL A 153 12.69 -6.10 3.03
CA VAL A 153 12.27 -7.50 3.22
C VAL A 153 13.32 -8.46 2.70
N ILE A 154 13.79 -8.24 1.48
CA ILE A 154 14.86 -9.04 0.86
C ILE A 154 16.14 -8.93 1.68
N TYR A 155 16.53 -7.72 2.08
CA TYR A 155 17.71 -7.47 2.90
C TYR A 155 17.64 -8.19 4.26
N ARG A 156 16.51 -8.12 4.97
CA ARG A 156 16.32 -8.83 6.23
C ARG A 156 16.34 -10.34 6.05
N ALA A 157 15.70 -10.86 4.99
CA ALA A 157 15.73 -12.28 4.68
C ALA A 157 17.16 -12.76 4.42
N ALA A 158 17.91 -12.04 3.59
CA ALA A 158 19.31 -12.32 3.28
C ALA A 158 20.19 -12.25 4.54
N LYS A 159 20.05 -11.20 5.34
CA LYS A 159 20.81 -11.01 6.59
C LYS A 159 20.53 -12.11 7.61
N ASN A 160 19.27 -12.50 7.79
CA ASN A 160 18.91 -13.58 8.70
C ASN A 160 19.46 -14.93 8.22
N ALA A 161 19.43 -15.19 6.91
CA ALA A 161 20.02 -16.39 6.34
C ALA A 161 21.55 -16.42 6.51
N MET A 162 22.23 -15.30 6.30
CA MET A 162 23.67 -15.18 6.58
C MET A 162 24.01 -15.39 8.06
N ASN A 163 23.22 -14.81 8.97
CA ASN A 163 23.40 -15.03 10.41
C ASN A 163 23.21 -16.51 10.78
N ALA A 164 22.23 -17.20 10.18
CA ALA A 164 22.02 -18.63 10.41
C ALA A 164 23.23 -19.46 9.97
N ILE A 165 23.83 -19.13 8.82
CA ILE A 165 25.07 -19.76 8.33
C ILE A 165 26.24 -19.50 9.28
N TYR A 166 26.38 -18.26 9.77
CA TYR A 166 27.44 -17.89 10.70
C TYR A 166 27.29 -18.57 12.07
N ASP A 167 26.05 -18.75 12.53
CA ASP A 167 25.73 -19.38 13.80
C ASP A 167 25.78 -20.92 13.76
N GLU A 168 26.04 -21.53 12.59
CA GLU A 168 26.28 -22.96 12.50
C GLU A 168 27.47 -23.39 13.36
N GLY A 169 27.29 -24.51 14.08
CA GLY A 169 28.27 -25.02 15.03
C GLY A 169 29.66 -25.29 14.44
N PHE A 170 29.74 -25.53 13.13
CA PHE A 170 31.00 -25.68 12.40
C PHE A 170 31.82 -24.38 12.33
N ILE A 171 31.17 -23.22 12.14
CA ILE A 171 31.83 -21.91 11.99
C ILE A 171 32.19 -21.29 13.33
N ARG A 172 31.26 -21.28 14.30
CA ARG A 172 31.54 -20.75 15.64
C ARG A 172 32.57 -21.55 16.43
N LYS A 173 32.76 -22.82 16.09
CA LYS A 173 33.61 -23.75 16.84
C LYS A 173 34.64 -24.42 15.94
N GLY A 174 35.33 -23.66 15.10
CA GLY A 174 36.39 -24.17 14.21
C GLY A 174 37.35 -25.15 14.91
N GLU A 175 37.74 -24.88 16.17
CA GLU A 175 38.54 -25.79 17.00
C GLU A 175 37.82 -27.09 17.42
N LEU A 176 36.49 -27.08 17.63
CA LEU A 176 35.72 -28.28 17.95
C LEU A 176 35.41 -29.14 16.71
N ALA A 177 35.35 -28.54 15.52
CA ALA A 177 35.25 -29.28 14.26
C ALA A 177 36.55 -30.09 14.00
N GLU A 178 37.72 -29.49 14.24
CA GLU A 178 39.01 -30.20 14.22
C GLU A 178 39.05 -31.33 15.26
N LYS A 179 38.51 -31.09 16.47
CA LYS A 179 38.49 -32.05 17.57
C LYS A 179 37.52 -33.23 17.35
N ALA A 180 36.38 -32.99 16.69
CA ALA A 180 35.33 -33.99 16.47
C ALA A 180 35.58 -34.88 15.24
N PHE A 181 36.19 -34.34 14.18
CA PHE A 181 36.38 -35.07 12.92
C PHE A 181 37.83 -35.47 12.65
N GLY A 182 38.78 -34.98 13.44
CA GLY A 182 40.21 -35.27 13.32
C GLY A 182 40.82 -34.76 12.01
N ASN A 183 42.15 -34.66 12.01
CA ASN A 183 42.96 -34.08 10.93
C ASN A 183 42.94 -34.88 9.59
N ARG A 184 41.99 -35.81 9.42
CA ARG A 184 41.85 -36.65 8.22
C ARG A 184 40.63 -36.32 7.36
N LEU A 185 39.69 -35.48 7.82
CA LEU A 185 38.47 -35.14 7.06
C LEU A 185 37.91 -33.72 7.32
N THR A 186 38.76 -32.77 7.72
CA THR A 186 38.63 -31.35 7.27
C THR A 186 39.09 -31.21 5.82
N GLY A 187 38.93 -32.26 5.00
CA GLY A 187 39.30 -32.24 3.60
C GLY A 187 38.47 -31.17 2.88
N LEU A 188 39.09 -30.48 1.93
CA LEU A 188 38.47 -29.45 1.08
C LEU A 188 37.01 -29.76 0.70
N ARG A 189 36.69 -31.05 0.46
CA ARG A 189 35.34 -31.55 0.15
C ARG A 189 34.28 -31.29 1.23
N GLY A 190 34.62 -31.41 2.52
CA GLY A 190 33.68 -31.11 3.61
C GLY A 190 33.40 -29.61 3.74
N VAL A 191 34.44 -28.79 3.55
CA VAL A 191 34.31 -27.32 3.49
C VAL A 191 33.48 -26.90 2.27
N ILE A 192 33.76 -27.48 1.10
CA ILE A 192 32.98 -27.26 -0.13
C ILE A 192 31.52 -27.67 0.08
N HIS A 193 31.26 -28.85 0.66
CA HIS A 193 29.89 -29.33 0.90
C HIS A 193 29.12 -28.44 1.90
N TRP A 194 29.79 -27.94 2.94
CA TRP A 194 29.19 -26.97 3.86
C TRP A 194 28.87 -25.64 3.16
N PHE A 195 29.80 -25.14 2.34
CA PHE A 195 29.61 -23.92 1.57
C PHE A 195 28.47 -24.07 0.56
N ASP A 196 28.41 -25.19 -0.17
CA ASP A 196 27.34 -25.48 -1.13
C ASP A 196 25.96 -25.49 -0.45
N ASN A 197 25.82 -26.16 0.70
CA ASN A 197 24.56 -26.18 1.45
C ASN A 197 24.18 -24.80 2.00
N SER A 198 25.16 -24.01 2.44
CA SER A 198 24.94 -22.64 2.91
C SER A 198 24.43 -21.74 1.77
N MET A 199 25.01 -21.87 0.58
CA MET A 199 24.58 -21.13 -0.60
C MET A 199 23.19 -21.54 -1.08
N LEU A 200 22.87 -22.84 -1.06
CA LEU A 200 21.53 -23.35 -1.36
C LEU A 200 20.48 -22.82 -0.36
N TYR A 201 20.82 -22.78 0.93
CA TYR A 201 19.94 -22.21 1.96
C TYR A 201 19.69 -20.72 1.73
N LEU A 202 20.74 -19.93 1.46
CA LEU A 202 20.60 -18.50 1.11
C LEU A 202 19.69 -18.31 -0.11
N GLN A 203 19.92 -19.10 -1.17
CA GLN A 203 19.10 -19.04 -2.38
C GLN A 203 17.63 -19.33 -2.09
N GLN A 204 17.34 -20.39 -1.33
CA GLN A 204 15.96 -20.72 -0.97
C GLN A 204 15.29 -19.59 -0.18
N ARG A 205 16.00 -18.97 0.76
CA ARG A 205 15.47 -17.85 1.54
C ARG A 205 15.23 -16.60 0.71
N LEU A 206 16.07 -16.35 -0.29
CA LEU A 206 15.86 -15.27 -1.27
C LEU A 206 14.65 -15.57 -2.16
N ASP A 207 14.49 -16.80 -2.66
CA ASP A 207 13.34 -17.22 -3.46
C ASP A 207 12.01 -17.11 -2.69
N GLU A 208 12.02 -17.50 -1.41
CA GLU A 208 10.87 -17.34 -0.51
C GLU A 208 10.53 -15.86 -0.26
N ALA A 209 11.54 -15.02 -0.06
CA ALA A 209 11.34 -13.58 0.10
C ALA A 209 10.80 -12.94 -1.19
N GLU A 210 11.31 -13.33 -2.35
CA GLU A 210 10.82 -12.86 -3.65
C GLU A 210 9.36 -13.28 -3.88
N LYS A 211 8.99 -14.52 -3.54
CA LYS A 211 7.59 -14.97 -3.61
C LYS A 211 6.69 -14.21 -2.66
N ALA A 212 7.15 -13.94 -1.44
CA ALA A 212 6.39 -13.15 -0.47
C ALA A 212 6.18 -11.72 -0.97
N VAL A 213 7.20 -11.09 -1.57
CA VAL A 213 7.10 -9.78 -2.21
C VAL A 213 6.10 -9.79 -3.36
N ARG A 214 6.16 -10.78 -4.26
CA ARG A 214 5.21 -10.92 -5.38
C ARG A 214 3.76 -11.14 -4.95
N ALA A 215 3.52 -11.55 -3.71
CA ALA A 215 2.19 -11.80 -3.16
C ALA A 215 1.57 -10.60 -2.43
N LEU A 216 2.35 -9.52 -2.23
CA LEU A 216 1.89 -8.23 -1.68
C LEU A 216 1.30 -7.34 -2.79
#